data_AF-A0A935KT62-F1
#
_entry.id   AF-A0A935KT62-F1
#
_cell.length_a   1.000
_cell.length_b   1.000
_cell.length_c   1.000
_cell.angle_alpha   90.00
_cell.angle_beta   90.00
_cell.angle_gamma   90.00
#
_symmetry.space_group_name_H-M   'P 1'
#
loop_
_entity.id
_entity.type
_entity.pdbx_description
1 polymer ?
#
loop_
_entity_poly.entity_id
_entity_poly.type
_entity_poly.pdbx_seq_one_letter_code
_entity_poly.pdbx_strand_id
1 'polypeptide(L)'
;MKFALVRNDSNRFREGLLDALIQICIQKGDQLVNKTDEANYVLNFTSIENPKSVRRKCRSLFVITFICDDTRLQEEDEIKASSYNSLVRSLSNLLIYITPYLQTYFTTPEAGFYDIFFNPEEVYERMKPIISSNFATDNRFETDLPERYWNGSEITEQICKYGKVLDELGVLPVPFQLKGFLSESQLRQLYKIYGITGASYGNLSARERIPELGKDTFWMTGRGVDKSNLRKIGKDILLVKDFDYEKHEAIISMPPDFEPKARVSVDAVEHSMIYKSFPEVGAILHAHAWIDGVLCTRQNYPCGTIELSKEVLELLRRTDDPSSAAVGLKNH
;
A
#
# COMPACT_ATOMS: atom_id res chain seq x y z
N MET A 1 -2.43 20.78 5.81
CA MET A 1 -1.14 20.12 5.49
C MET A 1 -0.29 21.06 4.65
N LYS A 2 1.01 20.82 4.50
CA LYS A 2 1.89 21.58 3.59
C LYS A 2 2.02 20.85 2.25
N PHE A 3 2.01 21.58 1.14
CA PHE A 3 2.19 20.99 -0.18
C PHE A 3 3.11 21.80 -1.08
N ALA A 4 3.83 21.12 -1.96
CA ALA A 4 4.65 21.75 -2.98
C ALA A 4 4.19 21.36 -4.38
N LEU A 5 4.53 22.21 -5.36
CA LEU A 5 4.28 21.96 -6.78
C LEU A 5 5.59 21.59 -7.46
N VAL A 6 5.56 20.56 -8.29
CA VAL A 6 6.68 20.20 -9.17
C VAL A 6 6.16 20.19 -10.60
N ARG A 7 6.66 21.11 -11.44
CA ARG A 7 6.31 21.24 -12.86
C ARG A 7 7.47 20.71 -13.69
N ASN A 8 7.30 19.54 -14.31
CA ASN A 8 8.36 18.90 -15.12
C ASN A 8 8.22 19.14 -16.63
N ASP A 9 7.12 19.76 -17.04
CA ASP A 9 6.72 20.09 -18.41
C ASP A 9 5.71 21.25 -18.36
N SER A 10 5.35 21.81 -19.52
CA SER A 10 4.29 22.81 -19.66
C SER A 10 3.16 22.25 -20.51
N ASN A 11 1.94 22.37 -20.01
CA ASN A 11 0.71 21.99 -20.70
C ASN A 11 -0.37 22.99 -20.27
N ARG A 12 -0.82 23.83 -21.20
CA ARG A 12 -1.76 24.94 -20.90
C ARG A 12 -3.12 24.45 -20.41
N PHE A 13 -3.62 23.34 -20.99
CA PHE A 13 -4.88 22.75 -20.58
C PHE A 13 -4.82 22.29 -19.11
N ARG A 14 -3.76 21.58 -18.76
CA ARG A 14 -3.48 21.15 -17.39
C ARG A 14 -3.29 22.34 -16.44
N GLU A 15 -2.55 23.36 -16.84
CA GLU A 15 -2.29 24.53 -16.00
C GLU A 15 -3.59 25.22 -15.58
N GLY A 16 -4.52 25.46 -16.51
CA GLY A 16 -5.81 26.06 -16.18
C GLY A 16 -6.68 25.23 -15.24
N LEU A 17 -6.71 23.90 -15.45
CA LEU A 17 -7.48 22.99 -14.58
C LEU A 17 -6.90 22.88 -13.17
N LEU A 18 -5.57 22.78 -13.07
CA LEU A 18 -4.90 22.52 -11.80
C LEU A 18 -4.72 23.78 -10.96
N ASP A 19 -4.79 24.98 -11.55
CA ASP A 19 -4.88 26.22 -10.78
C ASP A 19 -6.16 26.23 -9.91
N ALA A 20 -7.30 25.75 -10.44
CA ALA A 20 -8.52 25.61 -9.65
C ALA A 20 -8.36 24.62 -8.48
N LEU A 21 -7.68 23.48 -8.71
CA LEU A 21 -7.38 22.51 -7.66
C LEU A 21 -6.45 23.09 -6.59
N ILE A 22 -5.43 23.87 -6.98
CA ILE A 22 -4.52 24.53 -6.04
C ILE A 22 -5.30 25.50 -5.15
N GLN A 23 -6.25 26.26 -5.72
CA GLN A 23 -7.12 27.13 -4.91
C GLN A 23 -7.98 26.33 -3.93
N ILE A 24 -8.55 25.19 -4.34
CA ILE A 24 -9.30 24.32 -3.42
C ILE A 24 -8.41 23.82 -2.28
N CYS A 25 -7.19 23.34 -2.56
CA CYS A 25 -6.25 22.92 -1.50
C CYS A 25 -6.05 24.05 -0.47
N ILE A 26 -5.80 25.28 -0.94
CA ILE A 26 -5.60 26.45 -0.07
C ILE A 26 -6.87 26.78 0.73
N GLN A 27 -8.03 26.76 0.09
CA GLN A 27 -9.33 27.01 0.75
C GLN A 27 -9.66 25.95 1.81
N LYS A 28 -9.26 24.70 1.59
CA LYS A 28 -9.40 23.59 2.55
C LYS A 28 -8.35 23.65 3.68
N GLY A 29 -7.47 24.65 3.67
CA GLY A 29 -6.51 24.95 4.73
C GLY A 29 -5.10 24.39 4.49
N ASP A 30 -4.81 23.86 3.30
CA ASP A 30 -3.46 23.43 2.95
C ASP A 30 -2.57 24.62 2.58
N GLN A 31 -1.29 24.52 2.93
CA GLN A 31 -0.32 25.61 2.78
C GLN A 31 0.67 25.29 1.67
N LEU A 32 0.70 26.13 0.64
CA LEU A 32 1.69 26.03 -0.43
C LEU A 32 3.08 26.40 0.10
N VAL A 33 4.07 25.53 -0.13
CA VAL A 33 5.47 25.76 0.21
C VAL A 33 6.36 25.67 -1.04
N ASN A 34 7.48 26.39 -1.01
CA ASN A 34 8.39 26.49 -2.16
C ASN A 34 9.34 25.29 -2.29
N LYS A 35 9.54 24.52 -1.21
CA LYS A 35 10.48 23.40 -1.16
C LYS A 35 9.75 22.11 -0.85
N THR A 36 10.03 21.07 -1.63
CA THR A 36 9.49 19.71 -1.42
C THR A 36 9.86 19.13 -0.05
N ASP A 37 10.97 19.59 0.53
CA ASP A 37 11.47 19.13 1.82
C ASP A 37 10.60 19.55 3.02
N GLU A 38 9.79 20.59 2.83
CA GLU A 38 8.90 21.13 3.85
C GLU A 38 7.46 20.65 3.67
N ALA A 39 7.18 19.90 2.60
CA ALA A 39 5.86 19.46 2.22
C ALA A 39 5.49 18.11 2.85
N ASN A 40 4.20 17.91 3.11
CA ASN A 40 3.62 16.61 3.43
C ASN A 40 3.24 15.85 2.14
N TYR A 41 2.84 16.58 1.10
CA TYR A 41 2.57 16.00 -0.21
C TYR A 41 3.00 16.91 -1.37
N VAL A 42 3.20 16.32 -2.54
CA VAL A 42 3.60 17.02 -3.76
C VAL A 42 2.58 16.78 -4.85
N LEU A 43 2.17 17.86 -5.50
CA LEU A 43 1.46 17.81 -6.78
C LEU A 43 2.53 17.83 -7.89
N ASN A 44 2.72 16.67 -8.51
CA ASN A 44 3.70 16.46 -9.56
C ASN A 44 3.02 16.53 -10.92
N PHE A 45 3.43 17.46 -11.76
CA PHE A 45 2.88 17.67 -13.08
C PHE A 45 3.88 17.17 -14.12
N THR A 46 3.46 16.23 -14.95
CA THR A 46 4.32 15.58 -15.95
C THR A 46 3.53 15.13 -17.18
N SER A 47 4.24 14.65 -18.21
CA SER A 47 3.65 14.18 -19.47
C SER A 47 3.60 12.65 -19.52
N ILE A 48 2.72 12.10 -20.36
CA ILE A 48 2.60 10.66 -20.57
C ILE A 48 3.80 10.05 -21.30
N GLU A 49 4.46 10.82 -22.17
CA GLU A 49 5.60 10.37 -22.98
C GLU A 49 6.87 10.28 -22.12
N ASN A 50 7.06 11.25 -21.22
CA ASN A 50 8.24 11.32 -20.36
C ASN A 50 7.89 11.60 -18.88
N PRO A 51 7.17 10.70 -18.20
CA PRO A 51 6.85 10.83 -16.78
C PRO A 51 8.12 11.03 -15.96
N LYS A 52 8.13 12.12 -15.18
CA LYS A 52 9.23 12.49 -14.29
C LYS A 52 8.88 12.20 -12.84
N SER A 53 9.84 11.61 -12.13
CA SER A 53 9.74 11.32 -10.70
C SER A 53 10.05 12.53 -9.84
N VAL A 54 9.40 12.61 -8.70
CA VAL A 54 9.81 13.53 -7.62
C VAL A 54 10.81 12.82 -6.71
N ARG A 55 11.94 13.49 -6.42
CA ARG A 55 12.91 12.98 -5.46
C ARG A 55 12.34 13.07 -4.04
N ARG A 56 12.07 11.91 -3.43
CA ARG A 56 11.61 11.83 -2.03
C ARG A 56 12.80 11.84 -1.08
N LYS A 57 12.73 12.64 0.00
CA LYS A 57 13.69 12.58 1.12
C LYS A 57 13.27 11.59 2.20
N CYS A 58 11.97 11.35 2.34
CA CYS A 58 11.38 10.45 3.33
C CYS A 58 10.12 9.77 2.75
N ARG A 59 9.66 8.70 3.41
CA ARG A 59 8.45 7.96 3.04
C ARG A 59 7.16 8.74 3.33
N SER A 60 7.21 9.69 4.26
CA SER A 60 6.07 10.54 4.64
C SER A 60 5.73 11.64 3.62
N LEU A 61 6.53 11.78 2.56
CA LEU A 61 6.20 12.66 1.43
C LEU A 61 5.33 11.91 0.41
N PHE A 62 4.04 12.22 0.38
CA PHE A 62 3.13 11.66 -0.61
C PHE A 62 3.29 12.37 -1.97
N VAL A 63 3.26 11.61 -3.07
CA VAL A 63 3.38 12.18 -4.42
C VAL A 63 2.11 11.86 -5.21
N ILE A 64 1.39 12.91 -5.60
CA ILE A 64 0.21 12.83 -6.47
C ILE A 64 0.61 13.35 -7.83
N THR A 65 0.59 12.50 -8.85
CA THR A 65 0.99 12.89 -10.22
C THR A 65 -0.20 13.16 -11.09
N PHE A 66 -0.16 14.27 -11.83
CA PHE A 66 -1.15 14.60 -12.83
C PHE A 66 -0.55 14.55 -14.22
N ILE A 67 -1.29 13.90 -15.10
CA ILE A 67 -1.04 13.84 -16.53
C ILE A 67 -2.30 14.32 -17.24
N CYS A 68 -2.11 15.12 -18.28
CA CYS A 68 -3.19 15.47 -19.19
C CYS A 68 -2.75 15.12 -20.61
N ASP A 69 -3.63 14.46 -21.34
CA ASP A 69 -3.49 14.26 -22.78
C ASP A 69 -4.51 15.16 -23.46
N ASP A 70 -4.05 15.99 -24.39
CA ASP A 70 -4.87 16.91 -25.19
C ASP A 70 -5.10 16.39 -26.62
N THR A 71 -4.58 15.19 -26.96
CA THR A 71 -4.42 14.78 -28.35
C THR A 71 -5.17 13.52 -28.79
N ARG A 72 -5.66 12.66 -27.88
CA ARG A 72 -6.26 11.37 -28.30
C ARG A 72 -7.51 10.96 -27.51
N LEU A 73 -8.46 10.37 -28.23
CA LEU A 73 -9.44 9.43 -27.68
C LEU A 73 -8.71 8.09 -27.51
N GLN A 74 -8.37 7.74 -26.28
CA GLN A 74 -7.77 6.45 -25.94
C GLN A 74 -8.86 5.52 -25.40
N GLU A 75 -8.76 4.22 -25.71
CA GLU A 75 -9.59 3.22 -25.04
C GLU A 75 -9.22 3.15 -23.55
N GLU A 76 -10.18 2.80 -22.70
CA GLU A 76 -9.99 2.80 -21.24
C GLU A 76 -8.81 1.90 -20.80
N ASP A 77 -8.63 0.75 -21.44
CA ASP A 77 -7.52 -0.16 -21.17
C ASP A 77 -6.15 0.44 -21.52
N GLU A 78 -6.07 1.25 -22.58
CA GLU A 78 -4.84 1.98 -22.93
C GLU A 78 -4.53 3.07 -21.91
N ILE A 79 -5.57 3.79 -21.44
CA ILE A 79 -5.43 4.79 -20.37
C ILE A 79 -4.95 4.11 -19.10
N LYS A 80 -5.55 2.98 -18.73
CA LYS A 80 -5.16 2.20 -17.54
C LYS A 80 -3.72 1.75 -17.60
N ALA A 81 -3.30 1.14 -18.70
CA ALA A 81 -1.92 0.70 -18.91
C ALA A 81 -0.92 1.87 -18.84
N SER A 82 -1.24 2.97 -19.52
CA SER A 82 -0.39 4.17 -19.56
C SER A 82 -0.32 4.89 -18.21
N SER A 83 -1.44 4.94 -17.49
CA SER A 83 -1.54 5.51 -16.15
C SER A 83 -0.71 4.70 -15.16
N TYR A 84 -0.78 3.37 -15.20
CA TYR A 84 0.01 2.51 -14.33
C TYR A 84 1.51 2.62 -14.64
N ASN A 85 1.91 2.63 -15.92
CA ASN A 85 3.31 2.87 -16.31
C ASN A 85 3.82 4.21 -15.76
N SER A 86 3.03 5.26 -15.95
CA SER A 86 3.37 6.59 -15.51
C SER A 86 3.48 6.68 -13.98
N LEU A 87 2.57 6.05 -13.24
CA LEU A 87 2.56 6.01 -11.77
C LEU A 87 3.87 5.44 -11.23
N VAL A 88 4.34 4.35 -11.85
CA VAL A 88 5.59 3.69 -11.46
C VAL A 88 6.78 4.57 -11.80
N ARG A 89 6.80 5.18 -12.99
CA ARG A 89 7.91 6.06 -13.41
C ARG A 89 8.01 7.35 -12.60
N SER A 90 6.87 7.92 -12.24
CA SER A 90 6.80 9.15 -11.44
C SER A 90 6.96 8.89 -9.94
N LEU A 91 6.99 7.63 -9.52
CA LEU A 91 7.04 7.22 -8.11
C LEU A 91 5.90 7.83 -7.33
N SER A 92 4.67 7.55 -7.73
CA SER A 92 3.49 8.20 -7.16
C SER A 92 2.74 7.29 -6.20
N ASN A 93 2.11 7.90 -5.21
CA ASN A 93 1.10 7.24 -4.36
C ASN A 93 -0.27 7.24 -5.04
N LEU A 94 -0.51 8.20 -5.94
CA LEU A 94 -1.70 8.28 -6.77
C LEU A 94 -1.32 8.94 -8.10
N LEU A 95 -1.82 8.40 -9.19
CA LEU A 95 -1.77 9.07 -10.49
C LEU A 95 -3.18 9.46 -10.92
N ILE A 96 -3.30 10.69 -11.43
CA ILE A 96 -4.53 11.28 -11.92
C ILE A 96 -4.31 11.63 -13.40
N TYR A 97 -5.03 10.96 -14.27
CA TYR A 97 -5.01 11.18 -15.72
C TYR A 97 -6.28 11.93 -16.14
N ILE A 98 -6.14 13.10 -16.75
CA ILE A 98 -7.28 13.93 -17.17
C ILE A 98 -7.30 13.99 -18.70
N THR A 99 -8.41 13.52 -19.29
CA THR A 99 -8.66 13.55 -20.73
C THR A 99 -9.09 14.95 -21.22
N PRO A 100 -9.14 15.21 -22.54
CA PRO A 100 -9.66 16.46 -23.09
C PRO A 100 -11.14 16.72 -22.72
N TYR A 101 -11.90 15.65 -22.47
CA TYR A 101 -13.32 15.70 -22.11
C TYR A 101 -13.55 15.80 -20.61
N LEU A 102 -12.51 16.10 -19.82
CA LEU A 102 -12.56 16.20 -18.36
C LEU A 102 -12.85 14.88 -17.64
N GLN A 103 -12.93 13.75 -18.36
CA GLN A 103 -12.91 12.44 -17.74
C GLN A 103 -11.57 12.26 -17.02
N THR A 104 -11.63 11.96 -15.72
CA THR A 104 -10.48 11.95 -14.81
C THR A 104 -10.33 10.58 -14.17
N TYR A 105 -9.25 9.88 -14.52
CA TYR A 105 -8.96 8.54 -14.04
C TYR A 105 -7.93 8.59 -12.91
N PHE A 106 -8.15 7.74 -11.90
CA PHE A 106 -7.31 7.58 -10.73
C PHE A 106 -6.68 6.20 -10.77
N THR A 107 -5.38 6.13 -10.57
CA THR A 107 -4.64 4.86 -10.52
C THR A 107 -3.82 4.79 -9.25
N THR A 108 -3.89 3.66 -8.55
CA THR A 108 -3.13 3.40 -7.32
C THR A 108 -2.08 2.30 -7.49
N PRO A 109 -1.05 2.23 -6.63
CA PRO A 109 -0.04 1.16 -6.68
C PRO A 109 -0.61 -0.26 -6.58
N GLU A 110 -1.75 -0.41 -5.91
CA GLU A 110 -2.50 -1.66 -5.71
C GLU A 110 -3.28 -2.09 -6.96
N ALA A 111 -3.19 -1.34 -8.06
CA ALA A 111 -3.92 -1.54 -9.32
C ALA A 111 -5.41 -1.17 -9.26
N GLY A 112 -5.81 -0.37 -8.28
CA GLY A 112 -7.08 0.36 -8.31
C GLY A 112 -7.13 1.28 -9.53
N PHE A 113 -8.25 1.23 -10.27
CA PHE A 113 -8.50 2.07 -11.43
C PHE A 113 -9.98 2.47 -11.45
N TYR A 114 -10.24 3.77 -11.35
CA TYR A 114 -11.59 4.33 -11.27
C TYR A 114 -11.60 5.76 -11.79
N ASP A 115 -12.77 6.29 -12.09
CA ASP A 115 -12.91 7.60 -12.73
C ASP A 115 -14.00 8.48 -12.12
N ILE A 116 -13.91 9.77 -12.40
CA ILE A 116 -14.94 10.79 -12.18
C ILE A 116 -14.87 11.82 -13.31
N PHE A 117 -15.91 12.65 -13.43
CA PHE A 117 -15.81 13.89 -14.20
C PHE A 117 -15.03 14.95 -13.41
N PHE A 118 -14.09 15.66 -14.05
CA PHE A 118 -13.18 16.58 -13.36
C PHE A 118 -13.96 17.62 -12.57
N ASN A 119 -13.79 17.57 -11.25
CA ASN A 119 -14.24 18.59 -10.31
C ASN A 119 -13.10 18.80 -9.30
N PRO A 120 -12.54 20.01 -9.18
CA PRO A 120 -11.44 20.29 -8.26
C PRO A 120 -11.69 19.87 -6.81
N GLU A 121 -12.92 20.04 -6.32
CA GLU A 121 -13.29 19.65 -4.96
C GLU A 121 -13.37 18.13 -4.83
N GLU A 122 -13.99 17.45 -5.79
CA GLU A 122 -14.07 15.98 -5.74
C GLU A 122 -12.68 15.34 -5.88
N VAL A 123 -11.82 15.87 -6.76
CA VAL A 123 -10.42 15.44 -6.89
C VAL A 123 -9.68 15.59 -5.56
N TYR A 124 -9.84 16.73 -4.88
CA TYR A 124 -9.26 16.94 -3.56
C TYR A 124 -9.76 15.92 -2.53
N GLU A 125 -11.07 15.67 -2.47
CA GLU A 125 -11.65 14.70 -1.53
C GLU A 125 -11.19 13.25 -1.82
N ARG A 126 -10.88 12.89 -3.07
CA ARG A 126 -10.27 11.58 -3.42
C ARG A 126 -8.78 11.51 -3.04
N MET A 127 -8.06 12.62 -3.13
CA MET A 127 -6.65 12.69 -2.72
C MET A 127 -6.47 12.66 -1.22
N LYS A 128 -7.38 13.32 -0.49
CA LYS A 128 -7.26 13.61 0.95
C LYS A 128 -6.97 12.37 1.81
N PRO A 129 -7.69 11.24 1.69
CA PRO A 129 -7.40 10.03 2.45
C PRO A 129 -5.96 9.55 2.29
N ILE A 130 -5.40 9.66 1.09
CA ILE A 130 -4.03 9.24 0.76
C ILE A 130 -3.02 10.21 1.36
N ILE A 131 -3.15 11.51 1.10
CA ILE A 131 -2.16 12.52 1.53
C ILE A 131 -2.16 12.77 3.04
N SER A 132 -3.23 12.41 3.75
CA SER A 132 -3.33 12.52 5.20
C SER A 132 -2.99 11.23 5.95
N SER A 133 -2.62 10.15 5.24
CA SER A 133 -2.36 8.86 5.84
C SER A 133 -1.04 8.80 6.62
N ASN A 134 -1.00 7.98 7.67
CA ASN A 134 0.17 7.76 8.50
C ASN A 134 0.68 6.34 8.33
N PHE A 135 1.83 6.18 7.68
CA PHE A 135 2.49 4.88 7.54
C PHE A 135 3.00 4.35 8.89
N ALA A 136 2.69 3.09 9.16
CA ALA A 136 3.14 2.34 10.32
C ALA A 136 3.78 1.01 9.90
N THR A 137 4.96 1.12 9.29
CA THR A 137 5.61 0.01 8.55
C THR A 137 7.04 -0.26 9.01
N ASP A 138 7.52 0.45 10.03
CA ASP A 138 8.88 0.26 10.52
C ASP A 138 8.97 -0.96 11.44
N ASN A 139 10.19 -1.46 11.68
CA ASN A 139 10.40 -2.67 12.45
C ASN A 139 11.48 -2.47 13.51
N ARG A 140 11.20 -2.96 14.72
CA ARG A 140 12.18 -3.13 15.79
C ARG A 140 12.45 -4.62 15.98
N PHE A 141 13.72 -5.02 15.86
CA PHE A 141 14.12 -6.41 16.02
C PHE A 141 14.65 -6.66 17.42
N GLU A 142 14.21 -7.78 18.00
CA GLU A 142 14.69 -8.28 19.29
C GLU A 142 15.07 -9.76 19.10
N THR A 143 16.30 -10.12 19.47
CA THR A 143 16.83 -11.49 19.29
C THR A 143 16.46 -12.38 20.48
N ASP A 144 15.16 -12.48 20.76
CA ASP A 144 14.61 -13.16 21.93
C ASP A 144 13.66 -14.32 21.57
N LEU A 145 13.65 -14.75 20.31
CA LEU A 145 12.81 -15.86 19.86
C LEU A 145 13.25 -17.15 20.59
N PRO A 146 12.36 -17.87 21.28
CA PRO A 146 12.72 -19.12 21.94
C PRO A 146 13.25 -20.15 20.93
N GLU A 147 14.26 -20.92 21.33
CA GLU A 147 14.98 -21.86 20.45
C GLU A 147 14.06 -22.86 19.74
N ARG A 148 13.00 -23.31 20.42
CA ARG A 148 11.99 -24.22 19.86
C ARG A 148 11.25 -23.66 18.63
N TYR A 149 11.30 -22.35 18.39
CA TYR A 149 10.68 -21.67 17.25
C TYR A 149 11.67 -21.25 16.16
N TRP A 150 12.98 -21.48 16.33
CA TRP A 150 13.98 -21.06 15.34
C TRP A 150 13.78 -21.74 13.98
N ASN A 151 13.26 -22.96 13.98
CA ASN A 151 12.94 -23.72 12.76
C ASN A 151 11.44 -23.69 12.41
N GLY A 152 10.65 -22.86 13.09
CA GLY A 152 9.21 -22.73 12.90
C GLY A 152 8.40 -23.56 13.89
N SER A 153 7.11 -23.67 13.58
CA SER A 153 6.08 -24.42 14.30
C SER A 153 5.06 -25.00 13.30
N GLU A 154 4.11 -25.79 13.78
CA GLU A 154 2.96 -26.26 12.99
C GLU A 154 2.21 -25.09 12.32
N ILE A 155 2.10 -23.94 12.99
CA ILE A 155 1.47 -22.75 12.42
C ILE A 155 2.27 -22.20 11.23
N THR A 156 3.59 -22.15 11.32
CA THR A 156 4.43 -21.72 10.19
C THR A 156 4.40 -22.72 9.03
N GLU A 157 4.25 -24.01 9.31
CA GLU A 157 4.05 -25.03 8.28
C GLU A 157 2.72 -24.85 7.55
N GLN A 158 1.66 -24.50 8.28
CA GLN A 158 0.37 -24.14 7.68
C GLN A 158 0.47 -22.89 6.81
N ILE A 159 1.18 -21.85 7.27
CA ILE A 159 1.48 -20.65 6.46
C ILE A 159 2.20 -21.05 5.15
N CYS A 160 3.23 -21.89 5.23
CA CYS A 160 3.95 -22.40 4.04
C CYS A 160 3.02 -23.17 3.10
N LYS A 161 2.13 -24.01 3.63
CA LYS A 161 1.16 -24.78 2.84
C LYS A 161 0.16 -23.86 2.14
N TYR A 162 -0.48 -22.94 2.86
CA TYR A 162 -1.50 -22.07 2.28
C TYR A 162 -0.91 -20.98 1.38
N GLY A 163 0.35 -20.59 1.58
CA GLY A 163 1.07 -19.76 0.61
C GLY A 163 1.13 -20.40 -0.79
N LYS A 164 1.31 -21.74 -0.88
CA LYS A 164 1.24 -22.48 -2.15
C LYS A 164 -0.17 -22.55 -2.72
N VAL A 165 -1.16 -22.83 -1.88
CA VAL A 165 -2.56 -22.90 -2.29
C VAL A 165 -3.03 -21.57 -2.90
N LEU A 166 -2.69 -20.45 -2.25
CA LEU A 166 -3.07 -19.12 -2.73
C LEU A 166 -2.36 -18.74 -4.04
N ASP A 167 -1.14 -19.25 -4.26
CA ASP A 167 -0.41 -19.08 -5.53
C ASP A 167 -1.08 -19.89 -6.64
N GLU A 168 -1.44 -21.16 -6.36
CA GLU A 168 -2.20 -22.02 -7.28
C GLU A 168 -3.57 -21.43 -7.66
N LEU A 169 -4.21 -20.70 -6.74
CA LEU A 169 -5.46 -19.97 -6.98
C LEU A 169 -5.25 -18.65 -7.75
N GLY A 170 -4.01 -18.19 -7.92
CA GLY A 170 -3.69 -16.95 -8.61
C GLY A 170 -4.05 -15.67 -7.86
N VAL A 171 -4.17 -15.72 -6.52
CA VAL A 171 -4.63 -14.59 -5.69
C VAL A 171 -3.51 -13.82 -4.95
N LEU A 172 -2.26 -14.29 -5.05
CA LEU A 172 -1.06 -13.67 -4.47
C LEU A 172 -0.26 -12.74 -5.40
N PRO A 173 -0.16 -12.97 -6.73
CA PRO A 173 0.38 -11.96 -7.62
C PRO A 173 -0.71 -10.93 -7.97
N VAL A 174 -0.28 -9.71 -8.31
CA VAL A 174 -1.19 -8.77 -8.99
C VAL A 174 -1.70 -9.48 -10.25
N PRO A 175 -3.01 -9.46 -10.52
CA PRO A 175 -3.54 -9.91 -11.81
C PRO A 175 -2.93 -9.13 -13.00
N PHE A 176 -2.27 -8.00 -12.73
CA PHE A 176 -1.59 -7.16 -13.71
C PHE A 176 -0.13 -7.59 -13.91
N GLN A 177 0.22 -8.02 -15.13
CA GLN A 177 1.58 -8.39 -15.50
C GLN A 177 2.50 -7.16 -15.55
N LEU A 178 2.99 -6.72 -14.40
CA LEU A 178 3.92 -5.61 -14.27
C LEU A 178 5.15 -5.73 -15.19
N LYS A 179 5.62 -6.97 -15.41
CA LYS A 179 6.73 -7.29 -16.33
C LYS A 179 6.42 -7.00 -17.80
N GLY A 180 5.15 -6.97 -18.20
CA GLY A 180 4.72 -6.62 -19.55
C GLY A 180 4.74 -5.11 -19.82
N PHE A 181 4.70 -4.28 -18.77
CA PHE A 181 4.56 -2.82 -18.88
C PHE A 181 5.74 -2.04 -18.31
N LEU A 182 6.59 -2.65 -17.49
CA LEU A 182 7.71 -1.99 -16.81
C LEU A 182 9.04 -2.62 -17.21
N SER A 183 10.03 -1.77 -17.47
CA SER A 183 11.42 -2.21 -17.63
C SER A 183 11.98 -2.72 -16.31
N GLU A 184 13.06 -3.51 -16.36
CA GLU A 184 13.70 -4.00 -15.14
C GLU A 184 14.19 -2.88 -14.22
N SER A 185 14.65 -1.75 -14.78
CA SER A 185 15.10 -0.60 -13.97
C SER A 185 13.93 0.03 -13.22
N GLN A 186 12.75 0.12 -13.85
CA GLN A 186 11.53 0.63 -13.23
C GLN A 186 11.02 -0.31 -12.14
N LEU A 187 11.07 -1.64 -12.37
CA LEU A 187 10.75 -2.64 -11.34
C LEU A 187 11.69 -2.52 -10.13
N ARG A 188 13.01 -2.42 -10.35
CA ARG A 188 13.98 -2.20 -9.26
C ARG A 188 13.72 -0.89 -8.50
N GLN A 189 13.28 0.16 -9.19
CA GLN A 189 12.97 1.45 -8.59
C GLN A 189 11.70 1.38 -7.73
N LEU A 190 10.64 0.74 -8.24
CA LEU A 190 9.41 0.43 -7.51
C LEU A 190 9.73 -0.34 -6.22
N TYR A 191 10.53 -1.40 -6.36
CA TYR A 191 10.99 -2.24 -5.26
C TYR A 191 11.75 -1.49 -4.18
N LYS A 192 12.66 -0.60 -4.57
CA LYS A 192 13.43 0.23 -3.64
C LYS A 192 12.56 1.19 -2.82
N ILE A 193 11.55 1.81 -3.44
CA ILE A 193 10.69 2.81 -2.78
C ILE A 193 9.79 2.16 -1.76
N TYR A 194 9.16 1.07 -2.18
CA TYR A 194 8.27 0.29 -1.35
C TYR A 194 9.01 -0.78 -0.58
N GLY A 195 10.34 -0.72 -0.40
CA GLY A 195 11.10 -1.67 0.42
C GLY A 195 10.77 -3.16 0.19
N ILE A 196 10.29 -3.51 -1.00
CA ILE A 196 9.86 -4.85 -1.39
C ILE A 196 10.96 -5.44 -2.27
N THR A 197 11.32 -6.70 -2.07
CA THR A 197 12.31 -7.40 -2.91
C THR A 197 11.70 -8.09 -4.13
N GLY A 198 10.37 -8.00 -4.28
CA GLY A 198 9.59 -8.55 -5.38
C GLY A 198 8.14 -8.07 -5.33
N ALA A 199 7.40 -8.24 -6.43
CA ALA A 199 5.96 -7.99 -6.52
C ALA A 199 5.17 -9.09 -5.80
N SER A 200 5.35 -9.22 -4.50
CA SER A 200 4.51 -10.07 -3.69
C SER A 200 3.45 -9.21 -3.03
N TYR A 201 2.31 -9.17 -3.70
CA TYR A 201 1.07 -8.65 -3.17
C TYR A 201 0.41 -9.73 -2.33
N GLY A 202 -0.55 -9.34 -1.50
CA GLY A 202 -1.09 -10.24 -0.50
C GLY A 202 -0.12 -10.58 0.63
N ASN A 203 -0.69 -10.97 1.76
CA ASN A 203 0.08 -11.46 2.89
C ASN A 203 -0.81 -12.39 3.73
N LEU A 204 -0.17 -13.24 4.53
CA LEU A 204 -0.87 -14.09 5.47
C LEU A 204 -0.20 -14.03 6.83
N SER A 205 -1.03 -14.07 7.85
CA SER A 205 -0.60 -14.26 9.22
C SER A 205 -1.45 -15.30 9.93
N ALA A 206 -0.86 -15.95 10.93
CA ALA A 206 -1.57 -16.86 11.81
C ALA A 206 -1.07 -16.66 13.25
N ARG A 207 -2.02 -16.63 14.18
CA ARG A 207 -1.77 -16.44 15.59
C ARG A 207 -1.09 -17.68 16.16
N GLU A 208 -0.06 -17.47 16.95
CA GLU A 208 0.50 -18.50 17.83
C GLU A 208 0.80 -17.85 19.16
N ARG A 209 0.15 -18.29 20.24
CA ARG A 209 0.33 -17.71 21.57
C ARG A 209 1.62 -18.24 22.19
N ILE A 210 2.60 -17.37 22.37
CA ILE A 210 3.90 -17.70 22.97
C ILE A 210 4.02 -16.93 24.28
N PRO A 211 3.70 -17.55 25.44
CA PRO A 211 3.60 -16.87 26.73
C PRO A 211 4.83 -16.06 27.13
N GLU A 212 6.03 -16.48 26.70
CA GLU A 212 7.28 -15.78 26.98
C GLU A 212 7.43 -14.45 26.24
N LEU A 213 6.68 -14.25 25.16
CA LEU A 213 6.78 -13.08 24.28
C LEU A 213 5.54 -12.18 24.33
N GLY A 214 4.39 -12.69 24.76
CA GLY A 214 3.17 -11.91 24.91
C GLY A 214 1.89 -12.70 24.65
N LYS A 215 0.75 -12.00 24.66
CA LYS A 215 -0.58 -12.62 24.43
C LYS A 215 -1.03 -12.59 22.97
N ASP A 216 -0.50 -11.65 22.19
CA ASP A 216 -0.95 -11.34 20.83
C ASP A 216 0.15 -11.59 19.79
N THR A 217 0.96 -12.61 20.01
CA THR A 217 1.99 -13.05 19.08
C THR A 217 1.38 -13.72 17.84
N PHE A 218 1.94 -13.43 16.68
CA PHE A 218 1.53 -14.05 15.42
C PHE A 218 2.69 -14.16 14.43
N TRP A 219 2.68 -15.22 13.64
CA TRP A 219 3.57 -15.39 12.50
C TRP A 219 3.01 -14.65 11.31
N MET A 220 3.85 -13.96 10.56
CA MET A 220 3.45 -13.24 9.36
C MET A 220 4.49 -13.37 8.27
N THR A 221 4.04 -13.45 7.03
CA THR A 221 4.94 -13.47 5.88
C THR A 221 5.71 -12.16 5.73
N GLY A 222 6.95 -12.27 5.26
CA GLY A 222 7.83 -11.15 4.99
C GLY A 222 7.39 -10.29 3.81
N ARG A 223 7.86 -9.05 3.82
CA ARG A 223 7.67 -8.08 2.74
C ARG A 223 8.48 -8.48 1.51
N GLY A 224 7.81 -8.57 0.35
CA GLY A 224 8.47 -8.83 -0.93
C GLY A 224 9.08 -10.24 -1.09
N VAL A 225 8.68 -11.19 -0.24
CA VAL A 225 9.08 -12.61 -0.35
C VAL A 225 8.08 -13.37 -1.21
N ASP A 226 8.53 -14.46 -1.84
CA ASP A 226 7.67 -15.37 -2.59
C ASP A 226 6.88 -16.29 -1.63
N LYS A 227 5.56 -16.05 -1.53
CA LYS A 227 4.67 -16.78 -0.62
C LYS A 227 4.46 -18.24 -1.04
N SER A 228 4.68 -18.59 -2.30
CA SER A 228 4.65 -19.98 -2.77
C SER A 228 5.85 -20.80 -2.25
N ASN A 229 6.92 -20.12 -1.84
CA ASN A 229 8.23 -20.71 -1.58
C ASN A 229 8.89 -20.13 -0.31
N LEU A 230 8.11 -20.06 0.78
CA LEU A 230 8.59 -19.67 2.11
C LEU A 230 9.50 -20.76 2.69
N ARG A 231 10.69 -20.40 3.20
CA ARG A 231 11.70 -21.37 3.65
C ARG A 231 12.30 -21.10 5.03
N LYS A 232 12.53 -19.83 5.39
CA LYS A 232 13.34 -19.49 6.56
C LYS A 232 12.62 -18.55 7.54
N ILE A 233 12.57 -18.96 8.80
CA ILE A 233 12.18 -18.08 9.92
C ILE A 233 13.22 -16.98 10.12
N GLY A 234 12.77 -15.76 10.42
CA GLY A 234 13.65 -14.59 10.50
C GLY A 234 14.09 -14.06 9.13
N LYS A 235 13.46 -14.55 8.05
CA LYS A 235 13.63 -14.04 6.68
C LYS A 235 12.30 -13.98 5.93
N ASP A 236 11.72 -15.15 5.67
CA ASP A 236 10.51 -15.30 4.86
C ASP A 236 9.24 -15.25 5.71
N ILE A 237 9.33 -15.73 6.95
CA ILE A 237 8.27 -15.66 7.97
C ILE A 237 8.90 -15.05 9.22
N LEU A 238 8.20 -14.08 9.82
CA LEU A 238 8.65 -13.34 10.98
C LEU A 238 7.60 -13.43 12.10
N LEU A 239 8.04 -13.48 13.35
CA LEU A 239 7.15 -13.48 14.52
C LEU A 239 6.96 -12.03 15.01
N VAL A 240 5.77 -11.48 14.81
CA VAL A 240 5.38 -10.21 15.41
C VAL A 240 4.89 -10.50 16.81
N LYS A 241 5.52 -9.90 17.82
CA LYS A 241 5.10 -10.06 19.23
C LYS A 241 4.27 -8.92 19.76
N ASP A 242 4.47 -7.72 19.20
CA ASP A 242 3.69 -6.53 19.53
C ASP A 242 3.82 -5.46 18.44
N PHE A 243 3.06 -4.37 18.56
CA PHE A 243 3.14 -3.20 17.71
C PHE A 243 3.14 -1.93 18.56
N ASP A 244 4.15 -1.09 18.39
CA ASP A 244 4.26 0.24 18.99
C ASP A 244 3.55 1.26 18.10
N TYR A 245 2.30 1.57 18.45
CA TYR A 245 1.46 2.49 17.68
C TYR A 245 1.86 3.95 17.82
N GLU A 246 2.66 4.32 18.80
CA GLU A 246 3.18 5.69 18.94
C GLU A 246 4.42 5.89 18.06
N LYS A 247 5.28 4.87 18.00
CA LYS A 247 6.49 4.90 17.17
C LYS A 247 6.29 4.39 15.76
N HIS A 248 5.12 3.82 15.45
CA HIS A 248 4.78 3.28 14.14
C HIS A 248 5.64 2.05 13.74
N GLU A 249 6.00 1.22 14.73
CA GLU A 249 6.93 0.10 14.59
C GLU A 249 6.31 -1.25 15.00
N ALA A 250 6.42 -2.26 14.13
CA ALA A 250 6.20 -3.64 14.52
C ALA A 250 7.39 -4.17 15.33
N ILE A 251 7.13 -4.81 16.46
CA ILE A 251 8.13 -5.40 17.33
C ILE A 251 8.24 -6.89 16.99
N ILE A 252 9.40 -7.29 16.50
CA ILE A 252 9.62 -8.61 15.90
C ILE A 252 10.63 -9.39 16.73
N SER A 253 10.24 -10.59 17.14
CA SER A 253 11.12 -11.55 17.80
C SER A 253 11.83 -12.40 16.75
N MET A 254 13.16 -12.41 16.79
CA MET A 254 14.02 -12.97 15.75
C MET A 254 14.94 -14.08 16.32
N PRO A 255 15.23 -15.13 15.54
CA PRO A 255 16.30 -16.07 15.89
C PRO A 255 17.68 -15.39 15.77
N PRO A 256 18.74 -15.92 16.39
CA PRO A 256 20.08 -15.33 16.32
C PRO A 256 20.67 -15.19 14.90
N ASP A 257 20.29 -16.06 13.97
CA ASP A 257 20.83 -16.14 12.60
C ASP A 257 19.91 -15.50 11.53
N PHE A 258 19.08 -14.54 11.93
CA PHE A 258 18.11 -13.88 11.07
C PHE A 258 18.75 -13.06 9.92
N GLU A 259 17.96 -12.76 8.88
CA GLU A 259 18.38 -11.89 7.77
C GLU A 259 18.20 -10.41 8.17
N PRO A 260 19.26 -9.58 8.32
CA PRO A 260 19.15 -8.21 8.79
C PRO A 260 18.26 -7.29 7.93
N LYS A 261 18.11 -7.62 6.64
CA LYS A 261 17.25 -6.90 5.72
C LYS A 261 15.81 -7.39 5.69
N ALA A 262 15.49 -8.48 6.39
CA ALA A 262 14.13 -8.99 6.48
C ALA A 262 13.22 -7.93 7.09
N ARG A 263 12.00 -7.84 6.57
CA ARG A 263 10.96 -6.94 7.06
C ARG A 263 9.66 -7.72 7.03
N VAL A 264 8.81 -7.55 8.04
CA VAL A 264 7.45 -8.10 7.99
C VAL A 264 6.61 -7.32 6.98
N SER A 265 5.51 -7.91 6.52
CA SER A 265 4.54 -7.23 5.66
C SER A 265 4.19 -5.83 6.17
N VAL A 266 3.91 -4.91 5.24
CA VAL A 266 3.49 -3.54 5.57
C VAL A 266 2.18 -3.51 6.36
N ASP A 267 1.34 -4.54 6.21
CA ASP A 267 0.04 -4.63 6.88
C ASP A 267 0.12 -5.23 8.30
N ALA A 268 1.32 -5.37 8.86
CA ALA A 268 1.50 -5.85 10.23
C ALA A 268 0.74 -4.97 11.26
N VAL A 269 0.60 -3.66 10.99
CA VAL A 269 -0.22 -2.75 11.80
C VAL A 269 -1.69 -3.16 11.82
N GLU A 270 -2.25 -3.50 10.65
CA GLU A 270 -3.64 -3.92 10.50
C GLU A 270 -3.87 -5.26 11.20
N HIS A 271 -3.02 -6.25 10.92
CA HIS A 271 -3.13 -7.58 11.52
C HIS A 271 -2.97 -7.53 13.04
N SER A 272 -2.07 -6.69 13.56
CA SER A 272 -1.92 -6.47 15.00
C SER A 272 -3.18 -5.86 15.62
N MET A 273 -3.80 -4.86 14.97
CA MET A 273 -5.06 -4.26 15.45
C MET A 273 -6.20 -5.27 15.48
N ILE A 274 -6.33 -6.09 14.43
CA ILE A 274 -7.36 -7.13 14.33
C ILE A 274 -7.14 -8.17 15.43
N TYR A 275 -5.94 -8.73 15.57
CA TYR A 275 -5.66 -9.73 16.60
C TYR A 275 -5.86 -9.18 18.02
N LYS A 276 -5.48 -7.92 18.30
CA LYS A 276 -5.73 -7.32 19.62
C LYS A 276 -7.22 -7.11 19.90
N SER A 277 -8.01 -6.84 18.87
CA SER A 277 -9.43 -6.52 19.02
C SER A 277 -10.33 -7.77 19.04
N PHE A 278 -9.92 -8.84 18.35
CA PHE A 278 -10.66 -10.08 18.17
C PHE A 278 -9.78 -11.29 18.55
N PRO A 279 -9.74 -11.66 19.84
CA PRO A 279 -8.89 -12.75 20.35
C PRO A 279 -9.17 -14.13 19.73
N GLU A 280 -10.36 -14.31 19.17
CA GLU A 280 -10.85 -15.48 18.46
C GLU A 280 -10.32 -15.61 17.03
N VAL A 281 -9.87 -14.50 16.42
CA VAL A 281 -9.25 -14.53 15.08
C VAL A 281 -7.93 -15.30 15.17
N GLY A 282 -7.87 -16.42 14.47
CA GLY A 282 -6.72 -17.32 14.42
C GLY A 282 -5.80 -17.12 13.22
N ALA A 283 -6.33 -16.59 12.11
CA ALA A 283 -5.57 -16.30 10.91
C ALA A 283 -6.18 -15.11 10.17
N ILE A 284 -5.35 -14.40 9.43
CA ILE A 284 -5.76 -13.27 8.58
C ILE A 284 -5.10 -13.44 7.22
N LEU A 285 -5.90 -13.31 6.17
CA LEU A 285 -5.46 -13.35 4.78
C LEU A 285 -5.78 -12.01 4.12
N HIS A 286 -4.75 -11.41 3.54
CA HIS A 286 -4.90 -10.29 2.62
C HIS A 286 -4.56 -10.78 1.20
N ALA A 287 -5.48 -10.57 0.26
CA ALA A 287 -5.35 -11.00 -1.14
C ALA A 287 -6.04 -10.01 -2.07
N HIS A 288 -5.62 -9.97 -3.33
CA HIS A 288 -6.19 -9.09 -4.36
C HIS A 288 -7.24 -9.88 -5.16
N ALA A 289 -8.43 -10.01 -4.58
CA ALA A 289 -9.53 -10.78 -5.16
C ALA A 289 -10.87 -10.06 -4.98
N TRP A 290 -11.79 -10.31 -5.91
CA TRP A 290 -13.16 -9.84 -5.81
C TRP A 290 -14.01 -10.84 -5.02
N ILE A 291 -14.74 -10.33 -4.02
CA ILE A 291 -15.70 -11.10 -3.24
C ILE A 291 -17.01 -10.32 -3.21
N ASP A 292 -18.10 -10.94 -3.68
CA ASP A 292 -19.41 -10.32 -3.71
C ASP A 292 -20.00 -10.18 -2.30
N GLY A 293 -20.70 -9.07 -2.05
CA GLY A 293 -21.50 -8.88 -0.84
C GLY A 293 -20.73 -8.52 0.44
N VAL A 294 -19.42 -8.27 0.35
CA VAL A 294 -18.62 -7.85 1.53
C VAL A 294 -18.72 -6.36 1.79
N LEU A 295 -18.63 -5.97 3.06
CA LEU A 295 -18.45 -4.56 3.44
C LEU A 295 -17.09 -4.08 2.93
N CYS A 296 -17.01 -2.84 2.41
CA CYS A 296 -15.75 -2.28 1.94
C CYS A 296 -15.43 -0.92 2.55
N THR A 297 -14.14 -0.58 2.54
CA THR A 297 -13.68 0.75 2.94
C THR A 297 -14.33 1.83 2.08
N ARG A 298 -14.63 2.99 2.68
CA ARG A 298 -15.26 4.10 1.97
C ARG A 298 -14.29 4.80 1.05
N GLN A 299 -13.03 4.83 1.48
CA GLN A 299 -11.92 5.51 0.83
C GLN A 299 -10.83 4.52 0.44
N ASN A 300 -9.98 4.95 -0.48
CA ASN A 300 -8.72 4.27 -0.78
C ASN A 300 -7.65 4.80 0.19
N TYR A 301 -7.15 3.92 1.05
CA TYR A 301 -6.01 4.20 1.92
C TYR A 301 -4.82 3.35 1.46
N PRO A 302 -3.60 3.90 1.47
CA PRO A 302 -2.40 3.11 1.21
C PRO A 302 -2.23 1.99 2.24
N CYS A 303 -1.69 0.84 1.81
CA CYS A 303 -1.37 -0.28 2.69
C CYS A 303 -0.39 0.12 3.81
N GLY A 304 -0.48 -0.56 4.95
CA GLY A 304 0.36 -0.27 6.11
C GLY A 304 0.14 1.10 6.74
N THR A 305 -1.06 1.67 6.60
CA THR A 305 -1.46 2.91 7.28
C THR A 305 -2.38 2.64 8.46
N ILE A 306 -2.30 3.52 9.46
CA ILE A 306 -3.15 3.44 10.66
C ILE A 306 -4.63 3.65 10.30
N GLU A 307 -4.90 4.53 9.34
CA GLU A 307 -6.25 4.88 8.89
C GLU A 307 -6.94 3.69 8.23
N LEU A 308 -6.25 2.99 7.33
CA LEU A 308 -6.74 1.74 6.73
C LEU A 308 -7.10 0.72 7.82
N SER A 309 -6.16 0.48 8.73
CA SER A 309 -6.30 -0.50 9.82
C SER A 309 -7.53 -0.21 10.68
N LYS A 310 -7.77 1.07 11.00
CA LYS A 310 -8.93 1.51 11.79
C LYS A 310 -10.25 1.32 11.06
N GLU A 311 -10.30 1.63 9.76
CA GLU A 311 -11.53 1.44 8.98
C GLU A 311 -11.85 -0.05 8.80
N VAL A 312 -10.85 -0.87 8.49
CA VAL A 312 -11.00 -2.34 8.41
C VAL A 312 -11.52 -2.91 9.74
N LEU A 313 -10.95 -2.47 10.85
CA LEU A 313 -11.41 -2.88 12.18
C LEU A 313 -12.88 -2.51 12.42
N GLU A 314 -13.30 -1.32 11.99
CA GLU A 314 -14.69 -0.89 12.11
C GLU A 314 -15.64 -1.68 11.19
N LEU A 315 -15.19 -2.07 10.00
CA LEU A 315 -15.96 -2.94 9.13
C LEU A 315 -16.15 -4.33 9.75
N LEU A 316 -15.09 -4.92 10.31
CA LEU A 316 -15.17 -6.21 10.99
C LEU A 316 -16.13 -6.17 12.18
N ARG A 317 -16.15 -5.09 12.98
CA ARG A 317 -17.13 -4.92 14.07
C ARG A 317 -18.58 -4.91 13.62
N ARG A 318 -18.84 -4.59 12.35
CA ARG A 318 -20.18 -4.56 11.75
C ARG A 318 -20.59 -5.89 11.13
N THR A 319 -19.70 -6.89 11.11
CA THR A 319 -20.01 -8.25 10.67
C THR A 319 -20.56 -9.08 11.83
N ASP A 320 -21.32 -10.12 11.51
CA ASP A 320 -21.94 -10.98 12.54
C ASP A 320 -20.89 -11.79 13.32
N ASP A 321 -19.82 -12.21 12.66
CA ASP A 321 -18.71 -12.96 13.23
C ASP A 321 -17.37 -12.47 12.66
N PRO A 322 -16.64 -11.60 13.39
CA PRO A 322 -15.33 -11.11 12.97
C PRO A 322 -14.27 -12.22 12.77
N SER A 323 -14.45 -13.38 13.39
CA SER A 323 -13.55 -14.54 13.23
C SER A 323 -13.72 -15.26 11.90
N SER A 324 -14.86 -15.03 11.24
CA SER A 324 -15.24 -15.65 9.97
C SER A 324 -15.86 -14.60 9.04
N ALA A 325 -15.12 -13.52 8.80
CA ALA A 325 -15.56 -12.39 7.99
C ALA A 325 -14.58 -12.07 6.86
N ALA A 326 -15.12 -11.47 5.80
CA ALA A 326 -14.35 -10.84 4.73
C ALA A 326 -14.77 -9.37 4.60
N VAL A 327 -13.79 -8.50 4.37
CA VAL A 327 -14.00 -7.08 4.09
C VAL A 327 -13.18 -6.68 2.87
N GLY A 328 -13.75 -5.81 2.05
CA GLY A 328 -13.11 -5.28 0.85
C GLY A 328 -12.33 -4.00 1.12
N LEU A 329 -11.20 -3.85 0.44
CA LEU A 329 -10.44 -2.61 0.42
C LEU A 329 -10.73 -1.92 -0.91
N LYS A 330 -11.31 -0.71 -0.87
CA LYS A 330 -11.81 -0.04 -2.07
C LYS A 330 -10.67 0.38 -2.99
N ASN A 331 -10.73 -0.08 -4.24
CA ASN A 331 -9.73 0.18 -5.29
C ASN A 331 -8.33 -0.33 -4.89
N HIS A 332 -8.28 -1.52 -4.28
CA HIS A 332 -7.06 -2.20 -3.83
C HIS A 332 -7.04 -3.61 -4.43
#